data_AF-A0A0F7SDX4-F1
#
_entry.id   AF-A0A0F7SDX4-F1
#
_cell.length_a   1.000
_cell.length_b   1.000
_cell.length_c   1.000
_cell.angle_alpha   90.00
_cell.angle_beta   90.00
_cell.angle_gamma   90.00
#
_symmetry.space_group_name_H-M   'P 1'
#
loop_
_entity.id
_entity.type
_entity.pdbx_description
1 polymer ?
#
loop_
_entity_poly.entity_id
_entity_poly.type
_entity_poly.pdbx_seq_one_letter_code
_entity_poly.pdbx_strand_id
1 'polypeptide(L)'
;MSCDVQWGMHPNAASVVSDLIRQAASHSTQQQQTDDVEKASPSLSSTALERVERPRSAAAVVCGPSGMVRDASNAVAALQSDILRGKLGGLDDISLITEHFDF
;
A
#
# COMPACT_ATOMS: atom_id res chain seq x y z
N MET A 1 37.38 5.07 -19.18
CA MET A 1 36.04 5.46 -19.69
C MET A 1 35.22 5.82 -18.47
N SER A 2 34.85 7.10 -18.33
CA SER A 2 34.06 7.59 -17.19
C SER A 2 32.60 7.38 -17.53
N CYS A 3 31.87 6.58 -16.75
CA CYS A 3 30.43 6.42 -16.92
C CYS A 3 29.74 7.57 -16.20
N ASP A 4 29.41 8.64 -16.93
CA ASP A 4 28.45 9.64 -16.49
C ASP A 4 27.06 8.98 -16.46
N VAL A 5 26.57 8.68 -15.26
CA VAL A 5 25.22 8.16 -15.03
C VAL A 5 24.25 9.32 -15.16
N GLN A 6 23.59 9.43 -16.32
CA GLN A 6 22.52 10.38 -16.53
C GLN A 6 21.25 9.87 -15.83
N TRP A 7 21.03 10.32 -14.60
CA TRP A 7 19.77 10.11 -13.88
C TRP A 7 18.66 10.89 -14.60
N GLY A 8 17.93 10.20 -15.48
CA GLY A 8 16.65 10.70 -15.97
C GLY A 8 15.75 11.04 -14.78
N MET A 9 14.96 12.12 -14.90
CA MET A 9 14.07 12.62 -13.84
C MET A 9 13.01 11.58 -13.47
N HIS A 10 13.38 10.60 -12.64
CA HIS A 10 12.44 9.74 -11.97
C HIS A 10 11.82 10.56 -10.83
N PRO A 11 10.48 10.63 -10.71
CA PRO A 11 9.86 11.25 -9.55
C PRO A 11 10.38 10.53 -8.31
N ASN A 12 11.01 11.31 -7.43
CA ASN A 12 11.60 10.83 -6.18
C ASN A 12 10.56 9.95 -5.46
N ALA A 13 10.90 8.69 -5.20
CA ALA A 13 10.01 7.74 -4.54
C ALA A 13 9.48 8.29 -3.19
N ALA A 14 10.28 9.12 -2.50
CA ALA A 14 9.85 9.80 -1.27
C ALA A 14 8.71 10.79 -1.49
N SER A 15 8.61 11.42 -2.68
CA SER A 15 7.53 12.33 -3.03
C SER A 15 6.21 11.57 -3.20
N VAL A 16 6.24 10.42 -3.89
CA VAL A 16 5.06 9.58 -4.11
C VAL A 16 4.51 9.07 -2.77
N VAL A 17 5.39 8.64 -1.86
CA VAL A 17 5.00 8.20 -0.52
C VAL A 17 4.44 9.37 0.32
N SER A 18 5.03 10.55 0.22
CA SER A 18 4.56 11.74 0.94
C SER A 18 3.17 12.19 0.48
N ASP A 19 2.90 12.14 -0.82
CA ASP A 19 1.58 12.47 -1.38
C ASP A 19 0.52 11.44 -0.97
N LEU A 20 0.88 10.16 -0.92
CA LEU A 20 -0.02 9.10 -0.44
C LEU A 20 -0.38 9.28 1.04
N ILE A 21 0.59 9.60 1.90
CA ILE A 21 0.36 9.87 3.32
C ILE A 21 -0.51 11.12 3.50
N ARG A 22 -0.28 12.16 2.70
CA ARG A 22 -1.05 13.40 2.74
C ARG A 22 -2.51 13.16 2.32
N GLN A 23 -2.75 12.41 1.26
CA GLN A 23 -4.10 12.05 0.82
C GLN A 23 -4.83 11.21 1.87
N ALA A 24 -4.15 10.24 2.49
CA ALA A 24 -4.73 9.45 3.58
C ALA A 24 -5.08 10.31 4.81
N ALA A 25 -4.29 11.34 5.12
CA ALA A 25 -4.55 12.26 6.22
C ALA A 25 -5.72 13.22 5.90
N SER A 26 -5.85 13.68 4.66
CA SER A 26 -6.93 14.59 4.24
C SER A 26 -8.31 13.96 4.22
N HIS A 27 -8.41 12.63 4.08
CA HIS A 27 -9.69 11.90 4.17
C HIS A 27 -10.17 11.71 5.62
N SER A 28 -9.36 12.04 6.63
CA SER A 28 -9.68 11.84 8.05
C SER A 28 -10.24 13.10 8.74
N THR A 29 -10.22 14.27 8.10
CA THR A 29 -10.54 15.57 8.75
C THR A 29 -11.82 16.24 8.28
N GLN A 30 -12.62 15.60 7.42
CA GLN A 30 -13.85 16.20 6.88
C GLN A 30 -15.14 15.75 7.58
N GLN A 31 -15.13 15.62 8.91
CA GLN A 31 -16.35 15.29 9.68
C GLN A 31 -16.47 16.01 11.03
N GLN A 32 -15.98 17.25 11.13
CA GLN A 32 -16.13 18.02 12.38
C GLN A 32 -16.43 19.51 12.15
N GLN A 33 -17.61 19.76 11.60
CA GLN A 33 -18.40 20.99 11.72
C GLN A 33 -19.80 20.60 11.20
N THR A 34 -20.88 20.57 11.99
CA THR A 34 -21.50 21.74 12.60
C THR A 34 -22.37 21.39 13.83
N ASP A 35 -22.67 22.44 14.60
CA ASP A 35 -23.84 22.68 15.45
C ASP A 35 -23.87 22.22 16.93
N ASP A 36 -23.77 23.26 17.75
CA ASP A 36 -24.14 23.42 19.15
C ASP A 36 -25.67 23.20 19.34
N VAL A 37 -26.09 22.33 20.28
CA VAL A 37 -27.31 22.46 21.10
C VAL A 37 -27.40 21.30 22.11
N GLU A 38 -27.28 21.68 23.38
CA GLU A 38 -28.03 21.22 24.57
C GLU A 38 -28.44 19.72 24.72
N LYS A 39 -27.82 19.08 25.74
CA LYS A 39 -28.44 18.18 26.74
C LYS A 39 -29.12 16.88 26.28
N ALA A 40 -28.39 15.77 26.42
CA ALA A 40 -28.71 14.65 27.32
C ALA A 40 -27.81 13.44 27.04
N SER A 41 -27.10 12.96 28.06
CA SER A 41 -26.71 11.54 28.17
C SER A 41 -27.85 10.81 28.90
N PRO A 42 -28.03 9.48 28.79
CA PRO A 42 -27.11 8.49 28.25
C PRO A 42 -27.76 7.47 27.29
N SER A 43 -27.00 6.95 26.34
CA SER A 43 -27.20 5.56 25.91
C SER A 43 -25.88 5.05 25.37
N LEU A 44 -25.29 4.12 26.13
CA LEU A 44 -24.20 3.26 25.69
C LEU A 44 -24.75 2.39 24.55
N SER A 45 -24.83 2.96 23.35
CA SER A 45 -25.03 2.19 22.14
C SER A 45 -23.72 1.44 21.89
N SER A 46 -23.80 0.15 22.17
CA SER A 46 -22.85 -0.90 21.81
C SER A 46 -22.09 -0.49 20.55
N THR A 47 -20.79 -0.22 20.70
CA THR A 47 -19.87 -0.18 19.58
C THR A 47 -19.80 -1.58 19.01
N ALA A 48 -20.77 -1.91 18.16
CA ALA A 48 -20.53 -2.79 17.04
C ALA A 48 -19.44 -2.09 16.23
N LEU A 49 -18.20 -2.35 16.62
CA LEU A 49 -17.03 -2.18 15.79
C LEU A 49 -17.34 -2.98 14.51
N GLU A 50 -17.97 -2.33 13.53
CA GLU A 50 -17.63 -2.60 12.15
C GLU A 50 -16.11 -2.45 12.10
N ARG A 51 -15.41 -3.58 12.29
CA ARG A 51 -14.09 -3.74 11.70
C ARG A 51 -14.34 -3.61 10.23
N VAL A 52 -14.30 -2.38 9.74
CA VAL A 52 -13.96 -2.09 8.36
C VAL A 52 -12.64 -2.82 8.16
N GLU A 53 -12.71 -4.03 7.61
CA GLU A 53 -11.52 -4.78 7.21
C GLU A 53 -10.88 -3.94 6.12
N ARG A 54 -9.96 -3.06 6.53
CA ARG A 54 -9.19 -2.25 5.59
C ARG A 54 -8.47 -3.23 4.68
N PRO A 55 -8.60 -3.05 3.36
CA PRO A 55 -7.85 -3.88 2.43
C PRO A 55 -6.37 -3.80 2.79
N ARG A 56 -5.71 -4.95 2.97
CA ARG A 56 -4.27 -4.95 3.23
C ARG A 56 -3.57 -5.30 1.93
N SER A 57 -2.74 -4.37 1.47
CA SER A 57 -1.88 -4.55 0.32
C SER A 57 -0.43 -4.71 0.76
N ALA A 58 0.33 -5.52 0.03
CA ALA A 58 1.77 -5.67 0.23
C ALA A 58 2.53 -5.21 -1.01
N ALA A 59 3.80 -4.83 -0.81
CA ALA A 59 4.73 -4.55 -1.91
C ALA A 59 6.02 -5.34 -1.69
N ALA A 60 6.51 -5.97 -2.75
CA ALA A 60 7.81 -6.63 -2.80
C ALA A 60 8.73 -5.87 -3.74
N VAL A 61 9.97 -5.62 -3.30
CA VAL A 61 11.00 -4.97 -4.12
C VAL A 61 12.15 -5.95 -4.31
N VAL A 62 12.52 -6.21 -5.56
CA VAL A 62 13.57 -7.18 -5.91
C VAL A 62 14.56 -6.54 -6.86
N CYS A 63 15.82 -6.43 -6.43
CA CYS A 63 16.93 -5.97 -7.24
C CYS A 63 17.99 -7.07 -7.32
N GLY A 64 18.28 -7.59 -8.50
CA GLY A 64 19.27 -8.67 -8.67
C GLY A 64 19.46 -9.16 -10.09
N PRO A 65 20.16 -10.28 -10.29
CA PRO A 65 20.30 -10.89 -11.60
C PRO A 65 18.94 -11.25 -12.22
N SER A 66 18.85 -11.22 -13.55
CA SER A 66 17.62 -11.52 -14.29
C SER A 66 16.96 -12.85 -13.88
N GLY A 67 17.75 -13.87 -13.52
CA GLY A 67 17.25 -15.13 -12.97
C GLY A 67 16.47 -14.95 -11.65
N MET A 68 17.02 -14.19 -10.70
CA MET A 68 16.38 -13.93 -9.41
C MET A 68 15.11 -13.11 -9.56
N VAL A 69 15.12 -12.11 -10.45
CA VAL A 69 13.93 -11.29 -10.74
C VAL A 69 12.81 -12.14 -11.35
N ARG A 70 13.16 -13.09 -12.24
CA ARG A 70 12.20 -14.03 -12.81
C ARG A 70 11.61 -14.96 -11.75
N ASP A 71 12.45 -15.47 -10.85
CA ASP A 71 11.99 -16.35 -9.76
C ASP A 71 11.05 -15.62 -8.81
N ALA A 72 11.38 -14.38 -8.45
CA ALA A 72 10.50 -13.52 -7.65
C ALA A 72 9.17 -13.24 -8.34
N SER A 73 9.19 -12.97 -9.65
CA SER A 73 7.98 -12.74 -10.44
C SER A 73 7.06 -13.97 -10.43
N ASN A 74 7.63 -15.17 -10.58
CA ASN A 74 6.87 -16.43 -10.50
C ASN A 74 6.28 -16.65 -9.10
N ALA A 75 7.04 -16.34 -8.04
CA ALA A 75 6.57 -16.46 -6.67
C ALA A 75 5.40 -15.50 -6.37
N VAL A 76 5.46 -14.25 -6.87
CA VAL A 76 4.37 -13.28 -6.72
C VAL A 76 3.14 -13.71 -7.50
N ALA A 77 3.29 -14.27 -8.71
CA ALA A 77 2.16 -14.81 -9.47
C ALA A 77 1.44 -15.96 -8.72
N ALA A 78 2.21 -16.84 -8.06
CA ALA A 78 1.64 -17.87 -7.20
C ALA A 78 0.90 -17.24 -5.99
N LEU A 79 1.47 -16.19 -5.39
CA LEU A 79 0.85 -15.48 -4.28
C LEU A 79 -0.47 -14.82 -4.69
N GLN A 80 -0.52 -14.16 -5.85
CA GLN A 80 -1.74 -13.57 -6.39
C GLN A 80 -2.83 -14.63 -6.60
N SER A 81 -2.48 -15.83 -7.06
CA SER A 81 -3.42 -16.95 -7.14
C SER A 81 -3.93 -17.37 -5.76
N ASP A 82 -3.07 -17.40 -4.74
CA ASP A 82 -3.47 -17.73 -3.38
C ASP A 82 -4.34 -16.63 -2.73
N ILE A 83 -4.12 -15.35 -3.05
CA ILE A 83 -4.99 -14.21 -2.70
C ILE A 83 -6.39 -14.43 -3.29
N LEU A 84 -6.48 -14.68 -4.61
CA LEU A 84 -7.76 -14.91 -5.30
C LEU A 84 -8.53 -16.13 -4.78
N ARG A 85 -7.80 -17.12 -4.25
CA ARG A 85 -8.39 -18.31 -3.62
C ARG A 85 -8.75 -18.10 -2.14
N GLY A 86 -8.52 -16.91 -1.59
CA GLY A 86 -8.79 -16.58 -0.19
C GLY A 86 -7.92 -17.33 0.81
N LYS A 87 -6.76 -17.86 0.39
CA LYS A 87 -5.85 -18.59 1.29
C LYS A 87 -5.05 -17.67 2.20
N LEU A 88 -4.86 -16.42 1.77
CA LEU A 88 -4.10 -15.41 2.49
C LEU A 88 -5.08 -14.45 3.15
N GLY A 89 -5.57 -14.86 4.33
CA GLY A 89 -6.59 -14.13 5.08
C GLY A 89 -6.21 -12.67 5.30
N GLY A 90 -6.99 -11.77 4.71
CA GLY A 90 -6.84 -10.33 4.85
C GLY A 90 -5.69 -9.71 4.05
N LEU A 91 -5.14 -10.38 3.04
CA LEU A 91 -4.29 -9.75 2.02
C LEU A 91 -5.09 -9.69 0.71
N ASP A 92 -5.30 -8.49 0.19
CA ASP A 92 -6.15 -8.27 -0.99
C ASP A 92 -5.35 -8.07 -2.27
N ASP A 93 -4.11 -7.59 -2.15
CA ASP A 93 -3.23 -7.39 -3.29
C ASP A 93 -1.74 -7.44 -2.92
N ILE A 94 -0.92 -7.79 -3.91
CA ILE A 94 0.53 -7.67 -3.85
C ILE A 94 1.05 -7.01 -5.13
N SER A 95 1.83 -5.94 -4.96
CA SER A 95 2.59 -5.29 -6.02
C SER A 95 4.04 -5.77 -6.01
N LEU A 96 4.63 -6.00 -7.19
CA LEU A 96 6.03 -6.36 -7.35
C LEU A 96 6.76 -5.27 -8.13
N ILE A 97 7.86 -4.77 -7.55
CA ILE A 97 8.76 -3.79 -8.16
C ILE A 97 10.09 -4.50 -8.39
N THR A 98 10.53 -4.57 -9.64
CA THR A 98 11.75 -5.28 -10.00
C THR A 98 12.75 -4.37 -10.69
N GLU A 99 14.01 -4.53 -10.32
CA GLU A 99 15.17 -4.00 -11.02
C GLU A 99 16.11 -5.18 -11.31
N HIS A 100 16.66 -5.24 -12.53
CA HIS A 100 17.65 -6.26 -12.86
C HIS A 100 18.92 -5.63 -13.39
N PHE A 101 20.03 -6.32 -13.16
CA PHE A 101 21.31 -6.03 -13.79
C PHE A 101 21.82 -7.28 -14.50
N ASP A 102 22.53 -7.06 -15.59
CA ASP A 102 23.25 -8.08 -16.34
C ASP A 102 24.71 -8.12 -15.87
N PHE A 103 25.33 -9.30 -15.93
CA PHE A 103 26.76 -9.52 -15.68
C PHE A 103 27.51 -9.74 -17.00
#